data_AF-A0A0R3F5T2-F1
#
_entry.id   AF-A0A0R3F5T2-F1
#
_cell.length_a   1.000
_cell.length_b   1.000
_cell.length_c   1.000
_cell.angle_alpha   90.00
_cell.angle_beta   90.00
_cell.angle_gamma   90.00
#
_symmetry.space_group_name_H-M   'P 1'
#
loop_
_entity.id
_entity.type
_entity.pdbx_description
1 polymer ?
#
loop_
_entity_poly.entity_id
_entity_poly.type
_entity_poly.pdbx_seq_one_letter_code
_entity_poly.pdbx_strand_id
1 'polypeptide(L)'
;MTPEEQVESEDRGSIGPFIAGAVIFGIVVIGIAVSTFFRSGDGLTEEGRVGQSVIAQNDALQRHAYADYVASSCRAIIGPEQNVIAAQDKSEAARGNRYVDDVKDVKITGDAATAAVTYHYMKSEDTKLTADVSFVKEDGSWRVCSQYQ
;
A
#
# COMPACT_ATOMS: atom_id res chain seq x y z
N MET A 1 33.11 36.45 -71.92
CA MET A 1 33.18 35.02 -71.61
C MET A 1 34.10 34.88 -70.40
N THR A 2 33.49 34.79 -69.21
CA THR A 2 34.06 34.29 -67.94
C THR A 2 32.87 34.01 -67.00
N PRO A 3 32.92 32.96 -66.18
CA PRO A 3 31.75 32.28 -65.63
C PRO A 3 31.42 32.73 -64.19
N GLU A 4 30.12 32.65 -63.89
CA GLU A 4 29.46 32.27 -62.63
C GLU A 4 30.17 32.55 -61.29
N GLU A 5 29.47 33.31 -60.43
CA GLU A 5 29.51 33.06 -58.99
C GLU A 5 28.06 32.89 -58.51
N GLN A 6 27.55 31.67 -58.70
CA GLN A 6 26.35 31.20 -58.01
C GLN A 6 26.75 31.02 -56.54
N VAL A 7 26.27 31.90 -55.65
CA VAL A 7 26.40 31.68 -54.21
C VAL A 7 25.48 30.50 -53.87
N GLU A 8 26.07 29.32 -53.82
CA GLU A 8 25.44 28.09 -53.37
C GLU A 8 24.98 28.31 -51.93
N SER A 9 23.69 28.56 -51.75
CA SER A 9 23.05 28.50 -50.44
C SER A 9 23.12 27.04 -50.01
N GLU A 10 24.10 26.73 -49.17
CA GLU A 10 24.25 25.45 -48.50
C GLU A 10 22.90 25.10 -47.85
N ASP A 11 22.14 24.21 -48.49
CA ASP A 11 20.97 23.54 -47.93
C ASP A 11 21.48 22.63 -46.83
N ARG A 12 21.85 23.23 -45.69
CA ARG A 12 22.12 22.50 -44.45
C ARG A 12 20.78 21.96 -44.00
N GLY A 13 20.51 20.72 -44.42
CA GLY A 13 19.32 19.95 -44.05
C GLY A 13 18.92 20.27 -42.61
N SER A 14 17.76 20.90 -42.47
CA SER A 14 17.31 21.46 -41.22
C SER A 14 17.24 20.35 -40.16
N ILE A 15 18.13 20.41 -39.17
CA ILE A 15 18.10 19.56 -37.97
C ILE A 15 16.97 19.99 -37.01
N GLY A 16 16.35 21.15 -37.28
CA GLY A 16 15.26 21.74 -36.49
C GLY A 16 14.08 20.80 -36.19
N PRO A 17 13.59 19.97 -37.15
CA PRO A 17 12.51 19.03 -36.89
C PRO A 17 12.89 17.93 -35.89
N PHE A 18 14.14 17.45 -35.92
CA PHE A 18 14.62 16.44 -34.99
C PHE A 18 14.77 16.98 -33.58
N ILE A 19 15.29 18.21 -33.43
CA ILE A 19 15.42 18.87 -32.12
C ILE A 19 14.03 19.16 -31.53
N ALA A 20 13.10 19.68 -32.32
CA ALA A 20 11.73 19.92 -31.85
C ALA A 20 11.04 18.62 -31.40
N GLY A 21 11.20 17.54 -32.19
CA GLY A 21 10.70 16.21 -31.83
C GLY A 21 11.30 15.69 -30.52
N ALA A 22 12.62 15.81 -30.34
CA ALA A 22 13.33 15.36 -29.15
C ALA A 22 12.88 16.10 -27.87
N VAL A 23 12.63 17.40 -27.96
CA VAL A 23 12.13 18.20 -26.83
C VAL A 23 10.73 17.75 -26.42
N ILE A 24 9.82 17.58 -27.37
CA ILE A 24 8.46 17.12 -27.11
C ILE A 24 8.48 15.72 -26.49
N PHE A 25 9.26 14.80 -27.05
CA PHE A 25 9.45 13.47 -26.53
C PHE A 25 10.01 13.48 -25.09
N GLY A 26 11.02 14.31 -24.83
CA GLY A 26 11.58 14.49 -23.49
C GLY A 26 10.55 14.95 -22.46
N ILE A 27 9.70 15.91 -22.81
CA ILE A 27 8.61 16.40 -21.93
C ILE A 27 7.61 15.28 -21.64
N VAL A 28 7.23 14.49 -22.64
CA VAL A 28 6.31 13.35 -22.46
C VAL A 28 6.92 12.29 -21.55
N VAL A 29 8.18 11.93 -21.76
CA VAL A 29 8.89 10.95 -20.91
C VAL A 29 9.01 11.45 -19.47
N ILE A 30 9.35 12.73 -19.26
CA ILE A 30 9.39 13.33 -17.93
C ILE A 30 8.00 13.31 -17.29
N GLY A 31 6.95 13.68 -18.04
CA GLY A 31 5.57 13.63 -17.57
C GLY A 31 5.14 12.22 -17.15
N ILE A 32 5.51 11.20 -17.93
CA ILE A 32 5.25 9.80 -17.59
C ILE A 32 6.08 9.36 -16.38
N ALA A 33 7.37 9.70 -16.30
CA ALA A 33 8.23 9.34 -15.18
C ALA A 33 7.75 9.96 -13.87
N VAL A 34 7.45 11.26 -13.89
CA VAL A 34 6.83 12.00 -12.78
C VAL A 34 5.51 11.37 -12.39
N SER A 35 4.65 11.09 -13.37
CA SER A 35 3.35 10.49 -13.10
C SER A 35 3.46 9.07 -12.55
N THR A 36 4.42 8.26 -12.99
CA THR A 36 4.66 6.91 -12.48
C THR A 36 5.24 6.97 -11.06
N PHE A 37 6.16 7.91 -10.81
CA PHE A 37 6.69 8.16 -9.47
C PHE A 37 5.59 8.57 -8.48
N PHE A 38 4.66 9.44 -8.91
CA PHE A 38 3.51 9.83 -8.08
C PHE A 38 2.38 8.80 -8.05
N ARG A 39 2.31 7.87 -9.01
CA ARG A 39 1.37 6.74 -9.04
C ARG A 39 1.93 5.44 -8.45
N SER A 40 3.08 5.48 -7.79
CA SER A 40 3.75 4.29 -7.24
C SER A 40 3.03 3.61 -6.04
N GLY A 41 1.76 3.92 -5.82
CA GLY A 41 0.92 3.21 -4.86
C GLY A 41 0.22 2.02 -5.50
N ASP A 42 -0.07 0.98 -4.72
CA ASP A 42 -0.92 -0.19 -5.02
C ASP A 42 -2.36 0.11 -5.53
N GLY A 43 -2.68 1.36 -5.86
CA GLY A 43 -4.00 1.79 -6.32
C GLY A 43 -5.06 1.91 -5.22
N LEU A 44 -4.73 1.60 -3.96
CA LEU A 44 -5.65 1.73 -2.85
C LEU A 44 -5.74 3.17 -2.35
N THR A 45 -6.97 3.56 -1.96
CA THR A 45 -7.18 4.77 -1.16
C THR A 45 -6.51 4.60 0.20
N GLU A 46 -6.28 5.69 0.92
CA GLU A 46 -5.68 5.62 2.26
C GLU A 46 -6.53 4.78 3.23
N GLU A 47 -7.86 4.87 3.15
CA GLU A 47 -8.78 4.03 3.92
C GLU A 47 -8.65 2.55 3.52
N GLY A 48 -8.46 2.27 2.23
CA GLY A 48 -8.19 0.93 1.73
C GLY A 48 -6.89 0.35 2.29
N ARG A 49 -5.84 1.16 2.44
CA ARG A 49 -4.57 0.73 3.08
C ARG A 49 -4.76 0.42 4.57
N VAL A 50 -5.56 1.23 5.29
CA VAL A 50 -5.93 0.95 6.68
C VAL A 50 -6.64 -0.41 6.77
N GLY A 51 -7.67 -0.63 5.93
CA GLY A 51 -8.39 -1.90 5.89
C GLY A 51 -7.50 -3.09 5.51
N GLN A 52 -6.59 -2.91 4.56
CA GLN A 52 -5.64 -3.96 4.18
C GLN A 52 -4.72 -4.35 5.34
N SER A 53 -4.30 -3.41 6.19
CA SER A 53 -3.38 -3.70 7.29
C SER A 53 -3.98 -4.67 8.32
N VAL A 54 -5.26 -4.55 8.65
CA VAL A 54 -5.93 -5.48 9.58
C VAL A 54 -6.17 -6.86 8.96
N ILE A 55 -6.47 -6.91 7.66
CA ILE A 55 -6.58 -8.17 6.92
C ILE A 55 -5.23 -8.89 6.91
N ALA A 56 -4.13 -8.16 6.63
CA ALA A 56 -2.79 -8.69 6.62
C ALA A 56 -2.37 -9.21 8.00
N GLN A 57 -2.66 -8.46 9.08
CA GLN A 57 -2.39 -8.93 10.44
C GLN A 57 -3.17 -10.20 10.76
N ASN A 58 -4.45 -10.27 10.40
CA ASN A 58 -5.26 -11.47 10.62
C ASN A 58 -4.71 -12.67 9.85
N ASP A 59 -4.42 -12.53 8.55
CA ASP A 59 -3.81 -13.59 7.74
C ASP A 59 -2.49 -14.09 8.33
N ALA A 60 -1.60 -13.17 8.72
CA ALA A 60 -0.33 -13.52 9.35
C ALA A 60 -0.51 -14.36 10.61
N LEU A 61 -1.50 -14.03 11.45
CA LEU A 61 -1.84 -14.82 12.63
C LEU A 61 -2.37 -16.20 12.26
N GLN A 62 -3.35 -16.29 11.35
CA GLN A 62 -3.93 -17.58 10.90
C GLN A 62 -2.89 -18.50 10.24
N ARG A 63 -1.80 -17.93 9.71
CA ARG A 63 -0.68 -18.67 9.11
C ARG A 63 0.49 -18.91 10.05
N HIS A 64 0.41 -18.47 11.30
CA HIS A 64 1.52 -18.48 12.25
C HIS A 64 2.80 -17.80 11.73
N ALA A 65 2.65 -16.77 10.88
CA ALA A 65 3.74 -16.04 10.27
C ALA A 65 4.11 -14.81 11.13
N TYR A 66 4.90 -15.03 12.19
CA TYR A 66 5.22 -13.97 13.15
C TYR A 66 5.93 -12.75 12.54
N ALA A 67 6.81 -12.96 11.56
CA ALA A 67 7.48 -11.87 10.86
C ALA A 67 6.47 -10.94 10.13
N ASP A 68 5.45 -11.52 9.50
CA ASP A 68 4.40 -10.77 8.79
C ASP A 68 3.43 -10.11 9.78
N TYR A 69 3.19 -10.74 10.95
CA TYR A 69 2.45 -10.14 12.06
C TYR A 69 3.16 -8.90 12.58
N VAL A 70 4.48 -8.97 12.79
CA VAL A 70 5.33 -7.83 13.16
C VAL A 70 5.28 -6.74 12.07
N ALA A 71 5.30 -7.12 10.80
CA ALA A 71 5.22 -6.21 9.67
C ALA A 71 3.86 -5.50 9.52
N SER A 72 2.81 -5.98 10.19
CA SER A 72 1.46 -5.41 10.14
C SER A 72 0.98 -4.84 11.48
N SER A 73 1.76 -5.00 12.55
CA SER A 73 1.42 -4.56 13.90
C SER A 73 2.28 -3.39 14.35
N CYS A 74 1.74 -2.53 15.22
CA CYS A 74 2.48 -1.42 15.80
C CYS A 74 3.55 -1.93 16.76
N ARG A 75 4.71 -1.28 16.78
CA ARG A 75 5.84 -1.69 17.65
C ARG A 75 5.46 -1.78 19.13
N ALA A 76 4.53 -0.93 19.57
CA ALA A 76 4.06 -0.88 20.96
C ALA A 76 3.33 -2.15 21.42
N ILE A 77 2.77 -2.95 20.50
CA ILE A 77 1.97 -4.14 20.85
C ILE A 77 2.66 -5.47 20.56
N ILE A 78 3.83 -5.43 19.91
CA ILE A 78 4.56 -6.64 19.53
C ILE A 78 5.05 -7.33 20.81
N GLY A 79 4.49 -8.50 21.08
CA GLY A 79 4.97 -9.42 22.09
C GLY A 79 5.94 -10.46 21.53
N PRO A 80 6.60 -11.27 22.38
CA PRO A 80 7.43 -12.38 21.95
C PRO A 80 6.67 -13.36 21.06
N GLU A 81 7.34 -13.93 20.05
CA GLU A 81 6.74 -14.87 19.09
C GLU A 81 5.97 -16.00 19.76
N GLN A 82 6.61 -16.70 20.71
CA GLN A 82 5.98 -17.81 21.41
C GLN A 82 4.66 -17.42 22.09
N ASN A 83 4.56 -16.20 22.63
CA ASN A 83 3.35 -15.74 23.30
C ASN A 83 2.24 -15.43 22.30
N VAL A 84 2.60 -14.82 21.16
CA VAL A 84 1.64 -14.50 20.08
C VAL A 84 1.08 -15.78 19.47
N ILE A 85 1.94 -16.75 19.15
CA ILE A 85 1.53 -18.03 18.58
C ILE A 85 0.72 -18.84 19.58
N ALA A 86 1.13 -18.92 20.85
CA ALA A 86 0.35 -19.63 21.87
C ALA A 86 -1.03 -19.01 22.10
N ALA A 87 -1.17 -17.68 22.01
CA ALA A 87 -2.46 -17.01 22.09
C ALA A 87 -3.35 -17.32 20.88
N GLN A 88 -2.76 -17.34 19.68
CA GLN A 88 -3.44 -17.72 18.44
C GLN A 88 -3.91 -19.18 18.51
N ASP A 89 -3.04 -20.13 18.84
CA ASP A 89 -3.37 -21.56 18.99
C ASP A 89 -4.53 -21.77 19.96
N LYS A 90 -4.49 -21.06 21.11
CA LYS A 90 -5.55 -21.13 22.12
C LYS A 90 -6.89 -20.63 21.57
N SER A 91 -6.87 -19.55 20.79
CA SER A 91 -8.06 -18.98 20.17
C SER A 91 -8.64 -19.89 19.09
N GLU A 92 -7.80 -20.43 18.20
CA GLU A 92 -8.21 -21.39 17.18
C GLU A 92 -8.76 -22.68 17.78
N ALA A 93 -8.13 -23.21 18.82
CA ALA A 93 -8.62 -24.38 19.54
C ALA A 93 -10.03 -24.12 20.13
N ALA A 94 -10.26 -22.94 20.70
CA ALA A 94 -11.53 -22.58 21.32
C ALA A 94 -12.62 -22.22 20.32
N ARG A 95 -12.31 -21.42 19.30
CA ARG A 95 -13.28 -20.72 18.42
C ARG A 95 -13.11 -21.05 16.93
N GLY A 96 -12.02 -21.72 16.55
CA GLY A 96 -11.63 -21.92 15.15
C GLY A 96 -10.99 -20.67 14.54
N ASN A 97 -10.73 -20.72 13.24
CA ASN A 97 -10.10 -19.64 12.50
C ASN A 97 -10.93 -18.35 12.57
N ARG A 98 -10.25 -17.21 12.61
CA ARG A 98 -10.88 -15.88 12.62
C ARG A 98 -10.80 -15.26 11.25
N TYR A 99 -11.90 -14.67 10.81
CA TYR A 99 -12.02 -13.99 9.53
C TYR A 99 -12.39 -12.53 9.76
N VAL A 100 -11.87 -11.65 8.89
CA VAL A 100 -12.29 -10.25 8.81
C VAL A 100 -13.43 -10.18 7.79
N ASP A 101 -14.63 -9.84 8.25
CA ASP A 101 -15.79 -9.67 7.37
C ASP A 101 -15.87 -8.28 6.76
N ASP A 102 -15.53 -7.27 7.55
CA ASP A 102 -15.81 -5.90 7.20
C ASP A 102 -14.88 -4.93 7.94
N VAL A 103 -14.54 -3.83 7.27
CA VAL A 103 -13.80 -2.70 7.85
C VAL A 103 -14.54 -1.43 7.45
N LYS A 104 -15.11 -0.74 8.43
CA LYS A 104 -15.95 0.45 8.23
C LYS A 104 -15.54 1.59 9.15
N ASP A 105 -16.16 2.74 8.90
CA ASP A 105 -16.01 3.94 9.72
C ASP A 105 -14.54 4.35 9.91
N VAL A 106 -13.73 4.15 8.86
CA VAL A 106 -12.33 4.52 8.85
C VAL A 106 -12.21 6.02 8.99
N LYS A 107 -11.55 6.47 10.04
CA LYS A 107 -11.27 7.88 10.33
C LYS A 107 -9.77 8.05 10.41
N ILE A 108 -9.21 8.86 9.51
CA ILE A 108 -7.78 9.14 9.44
C ILE A 108 -7.55 10.56 9.96
N THR A 109 -6.56 10.72 10.83
CA THR A 109 -6.12 12.01 11.38
C THR A 109 -4.60 12.03 11.41
N GLY A 110 -4.00 12.63 10.37
CA GLY A 110 -2.54 12.61 10.18
C GLY A 110 -2.04 11.17 10.04
N ASP A 111 -1.10 10.79 10.91
CA ASP A 111 -0.48 9.46 10.96
C ASP A 111 -1.21 8.48 11.89
N ALA A 112 -2.41 8.80 12.35
CA ALA A 112 -3.26 7.92 13.16
C ALA A 112 -4.58 7.63 12.44
N ALA A 113 -5.14 6.45 12.66
CA ALA A 113 -6.47 6.12 12.20
C ALA A 113 -7.23 5.21 13.18
N THR A 114 -8.55 5.20 13.05
CA THR A 114 -9.45 4.26 13.74
C THR A 114 -10.43 3.66 12.75
N ALA A 115 -10.83 2.41 12.94
CA ALA A 115 -11.87 1.76 12.15
C ALA A 115 -12.68 0.79 12.99
N ALA A 116 -13.94 0.57 12.62
CA ALA A 116 -14.76 -0.51 13.13
C ALA A 116 -14.50 -1.77 12.29
N VAL A 117 -13.94 -2.81 12.92
CA VAL A 117 -13.61 -4.07 12.24
C VAL A 117 -14.53 -5.17 12.73
N THR A 118 -15.23 -5.81 11.80
CA THR A 118 -16.13 -6.93 12.09
C THR A 118 -15.43 -8.25 11.80
N TYR A 119 -15.46 -9.14 12.77
CA TYR A 119 -14.89 -10.47 12.69
C TYR A 119 -15.96 -11.54 12.87
N HIS A 120 -15.72 -12.72 12.33
CA HIS A 120 -16.38 -13.95 12.76
C HIS A 120 -15.34 -15.04 13.00
N TYR A 121 -15.74 -16.06 13.76
CA TYR A 121 -14.94 -17.25 14.01
C TYR A 121 -15.62 -18.48 13.40
N MET A 122 -14.84 -19.41 12.86
CA MET A 122 -15.35 -20.61 12.18
C MET A 122 -16.35 -21.43 13.03
N LYS A 123 -16.13 -21.56 14.34
CA LYS A 123 -17.07 -22.33 15.21
C LYS A 123 -18.30 -21.52 15.63
N SER A 124 -18.42 -20.27 15.19
CA SER A 124 -19.52 -19.36 15.54
C SER A 124 -19.76 -18.34 14.42
N GLU A 125 -19.92 -18.79 13.17
CA GLU A 125 -20.02 -17.92 11.99
C GLU A 125 -21.21 -16.93 12.07
N ASP A 126 -22.32 -17.34 12.68
CA ASP A 126 -23.51 -16.50 12.88
C ASP A 126 -23.30 -15.41 13.95
N THR A 127 -22.24 -15.52 14.76
CA THR A 127 -21.93 -14.56 15.83
C THR A 127 -20.78 -13.67 15.40
N LYS A 128 -21.12 -12.49 14.89
CA LYS A 128 -20.14 -11.47 14.50
C LYS A 128 -19.74 -10.59 15.69
N LEU A 129 -18.47 -10.24 15.76
CA LEU A 129 -17.90 -9.34 16.75
C LEU A 129 -17.37 -8.10 16.03
N THR A 130 -17.85 -6.92 16.40
CA THR A 130 -17.30 -5.65 15.92
C THR A 130 -16.44 -5.02 17.01
N ALA A 131 -15.21 -4.64 16.67
CA ALA A 131 -14.27 -3.99 17.57
C ALA A 131 -13.73 -2.69 16.96
N ASP A 132 -13.52 -1.69 17.81
CA ASP A 132 -12.79 -0.47 17.43
C ASP A 132 -11.30 -0.76 17.39
N VAL A 133 -10.71 -0.67 16.20
CA VAL A 133 -9.30 -0.93 15.95
C VAL A 133 -8.59 0.39 15.70
N SER A 134 -7.44 0.56 16.35
CA SER A 134 -6.56 1.71 16.18
C SER A 134 -5.38 1.37 15.27
N PHE A 135 -4.92 2.36 14.52
CA PHE A 135 -3.83 2.23 13.57
C PHE A 135 -2.89 3.42 13.65
N VAL A 136 -1.61 3.19 13.37
CA VAL A 136 -0.60 4.25 13.22
C VAL A 136 0.17 4.00 11.93
N LYS A 137 0.53 5.08 11.24
CA LYS A 137 1.41 5.04 10.08
C LYS A 137 2.86 5.05 10.57
N GLU A 138 3.51 3.89 10.50
CA GLU A 138 4.92 3.71 10.84
C GLU A 138 5.70 3.39 9.56
N ASP A 139 6.80 4.11 9.33
CA ASP A 139 7.68 3.89 8.17
C ASP A 139 6.91 3.93 6.82
N GLY A 140 5.90 4.79 6.74
CA GLY A 140 5.05 4.96 5.55
C GLY A 140 3.94 3.92 5.38
N SER A 141 3.82 2.95 6.28
CA SER A 141 2.82 1.86 6.22
C SER A 141 1.89 1.90 7.43
N TRP A 142 0.59 1.66 7.22
CA TRP A 142 -0.37 1.52 8.31
C TRP A 142 -0.13 0.23 9.09
N ARG A 143 -0.11 0.35 10.41
CA ARG A 143 0.11 -0.74 11.38
C ARG A 143 -1.08 -0.81 12.33
N VAL A 144 -1.48 -2.02 12.71
CA VAL A 144 -2.55 -2.26 13.68
C VAL A 144 -1.99 -2.12 15.10
N CYS A 145 -2.58 -1.23 15.89
CA CYS A 145 -2.16 -0.94 17.27
C CYS A 145 -3.08 -1.59 18.33
N SER A 146 -4.18 -2.21 17.92
CA SER A 146 -5.02 -2.98 18.84
C SER A 146 -4.47 -4.40 19.02
N GLN A 147 -4.36 -4.83 20.28
CA GLN A 147 -3.95 -6.20 20.58
C GLN A 147 -5.01 -7.22 20.20
N TYR A 148 -4.53 -8.44 19.98
CA TYR A 148 -5.34 -9.62 19.79
C TYR A 148 -6.23 -9.89 21.01
N GLN A 149 -7.55 -9.97 20.83
CA GLN A 149 -8.54 -10.31 21.86
C GLN A 149 -9.19 -11.67 21.61
#